data_AF-A0A660V631-F1
#
_entry.id   AF-A0A660V631-F1
#
_cell.length_a   1.000
_cell.length_b   1.000
_cell.length_c   1.000
_cell.angle_alpha   90.00
_cell.angle_beta   90.00
_cell.angle_gamma   90.00
#
_symmetry.space_group_name_H-M   'P 1'
#
loop_
_entity.id
_entity.type
_entity.pdbx_description
1 polymer ?
#
loop_
_entity_poly.entity_id
_entity_poly.type
_entity_poly.pdbx_seq_one_letter_code
_entity_poly.pdbx_strand_id
1 'polypeptide(L)' 'CKEIIEKAIETKIWKPGAGKTPANTLYSSILREIAKKADASRFIKAERGKFKLSS' A
#
# COMPACT_ATOMS: atom_id res chain seq x y z
N CYS A 1 -1.97 -6.35 2.76
CA CYS A 1 -2.62 -5.07 2.39
C CYS A 1 -4.14 -5.09 2.24
N LYS A 2 -4.85 -6.21 2.47
CA LYS A 2 -6.32 -6.28 2.29
C LYS A 2 -7.06 -5.26 3.18
N GLU A 3 -6.68 -5.17 4.46
CA GLU A 3 -7.25 -4.22 5.43
C GLU A 3 -7.08 -2.74 5.03
N ILE A 4 -5.95 -2.38 4.42
CA ILE A 4 -5.70 -0.99 3.97
C ILE A 4 -6.68 -0.63 2.85
N ILE A 5 -6.93 -1.56 1.93
CA ILE A 5 -7.87 -1.39 0.83
C ILE A 5 -9.30 -1.26 1.37
N GLU A 6 -9.69 -2.15 2.28
CA GLU A 6 -11.01 -2.15 2.90
C GLU A 6 -11.28 -0.81 3.60
N LYS A 7 -10.34 -0.35 4.44
CA LYS A 7 -10.45 0.97 5.09
C LYS A 7 -10.48 2.11 4.08
N ALA A 8 -9.68 2.06 3.02
CA ALA A 8 -9.65 3.12 2.01
C ALA A 8 -10.94 3.21 1.19
N ILE A 9 -11.59 2.06 0.95
CA ILE A 9 -12.91 1.98 0.32
C ILE A 9 -13.99 2.48 1.29
N GLU A 10 -13.98 2.03 2.53
CA GLU A 10 -14.93 2.40 3.58
C GLU A 10 -14.91 3.91 3.84
N THR A 11 -13.72 4.49 3.98
CA THR A 11 -13.52 5.93 4.16
C THR A 11 -13.70 6.74 2.88
N LYS A 12 -14.01 6.09 1.74
CA LYS A 12 -14.23 6.70 0.42
C LYS A 12 -13.06 7.54 -0.11
N ILE A 13 -11.87 7.44 0.49
CA ILE A 13 -10.67 8.13 0.03
C ILE A 13 -10.09 7.49 -1.23
N TRP A 14 -10.48 6.25 -1.53
CA TRP A 14 -10.02 5.55 -2.71
C TRP A 14 -11.06 4.58 -3.25
N LYS A 15 -11.26 4.61 -4.58
CA LYS A 15 -12.09 3.67 -5.31
C LYS A 15 -11.20 2.77 -6.17
N PRO A 16 -11.15 1.46 -5.94
CA PRO A 16 -10.41 0.56 -6.82
C PRO A 16 -10.96 0.65 -8.24
N GLY A 17 -10.07 0.77 -9.23
CA GLY A 17 -10.44 0.79 -10.65
C GLY A 17 -10.93 -0.57 -11.16
N ALA A 18 -11.03 -0.75 -12.47
CA ALA A 18 -11.51 -1.99 -13.12
C ALA A 18 -10.64 -3.25 -12.87
N GLY A 19 -9.58 -3.13 -12.07
CA GLY A 19 -8.67 -4.23 -11.76
C GLY A 19 -9.26 -5.21 -10.75
N LYS A 20 -9.03 -6.51 -10.99
CA LYS A 20 -9.56 -7.60 -10.15
C LYS A 20 -8.84 -7.78 -8.80
N THR A 21 -7.64 -7.21 -8.64
CA THR A 21 -6.75 -7.46 -7.48
C THR A 21 -6.15 -6.17 -6.88
N PRO A 22 -6.98 -5.23 -6.39
CA PRO A 22 -6.51 -3.93 -5.90
C PRO A 22 -5.51 -4.03 -4.73
N ALA A 23 -5.63 -5.06 -3.88
CA ALA A 23 -4.67 -5.30 -2.80
C ALA A 23 -3.26 -5.64 -3.30
N ASN A 24 -3.14 -6.38 -4.41
CA ASN A 24 -1.85 -6.74 -5.01
C ASN A 24 -1.24 -5.53 -5.74
N THR A 25 -2.07 -4.74 -6.42
CA THR A 25 -1.64 -3.48 -7.03
C THR A 25 -1.09 -2.53 -5.97
N LEU A 26 -1.80 -2.31 -4.87
CA LEU A 26 -1.31 -1.45 -3.79
C LEU A 26 -0.01 -2.00 -3.18
N TYR A 27 0.05 -3.31 -2.92
CA TYR A 27 1.25 -3.96 -2.39
C TYR A 27 2.48 -3.71 -3.29
N SER A 28 2.34 -3.92 -4.60
CA SER A 28 3.44 -3.71 -5.55
C SER A 28 3.81 -2.22 -5.70
N SER A 29 2.85 -1.30 -5.64
CA SER A 29 3.12 0.15 -5.64
C SER A 29 3.92 0.58 -4.42
N ILE A 30 3.56 0.11 -3.21
CA ILE A 30 4.31 0.42 -1.99
C ILE A 30 5.74 -0.12 -2.08
N LEU A 31 5.92 -1.35 -2.56
CA LEU A 31 7.27 -1.91 -2.76
C LEU A 31 8.12 -1.09 -3.72
N ARG A 32 7.54 -0.60 -4.82
CA ARG A 32 8.24 0.27 -5.77
C ARG A 32 8.59 1.63 -5.14
N GLU A 33 7.73 2.19 -4.30
CA GLU A 33 8.02 3.44 -3.58
C GLU A 33 9.20 3.26 -2.63
N ILE A 34 9.18 2.18 -1.83
CA ILE A 34 10.29 1.83 -0.93
C ILE A 34 11.59 1.66 -1.71
N ALA A 35 11.57 0.88 -2.80
CA ALA A 35 12.75 0.62 -3.61
C ALA A 35 13.30 1.88 -4.29
N LYS A 36 12.42 2.79 -4.74
CA LYS A 36 12.82 4.01 -5.46
C LYS A 36 13.30 5.12 -4.53
N LYS A 37 12.69 5.24 -3.34
CA LYS A 37 12.94 6.35 -2.42
C LYS A 37 13.84 5.99 -1.25
N ALA A 38 14.06 4.71 -0.97
CA ALA A 38 14.84 4.22 0.17
C ALA A 38 14.44 4.97 1.46
N ASP A 39 15.37 5.71 2.07
CA ASP A 39 15.17 6.45 3.32
C ASP A 39 14.14 7.59 3.21
N ALA A 40 13.85 8.07 2.01
CA ALA A 40 12.80 9.06 1.74
C ALA A 40 11.41 8.42 1.50
N SER A 41 11.29 7.10 1.62
CA SER A 41 10.02 6.40 1.48
C SER A 41 9.09 6.71 2.65
N ARG A 42 7.81 6.96 2.36
CA ARG A 42 6.78 7.10 3.39
C ARG A 42 6.42 5.80 4.09
N PHE A 43 6.83 4.68 3.51
CA PHE A 43 6.54 3.35 4.00
C PHE A 43 7.83 2.62 4.33
N ILE A 44 7.78 1.81 5.38
CA ILE A 44 8.82 0.82 5.72
C ILE A 44 8.17 -0.56 5.78
N LYS A 45 8.94 -1.59 5.41
CA LYS A 45 8.49 -2.98 5.48
C LYS A 45 8.55 -3.44 6.94
N ALA A 46 7.41 -3.85 7.48
CA ALA A 46 7.33 -4.32 8.87
C ALA A 46 7.45 -5.84 8.95
N GLU A 47 6.60 -6.56 8.23
CA GLU A 47 6.58 -8.02 8.16
C GLU A 47 6.21 -8.46 6.74
N ARG A 48 6.21 -9.77 6.47
CA ARG A 48 5.74 -10.30 5.18
C ARG A 48 4.27 -9.88 4.96
N GLY A 49 4.04 -9.04 3.94
CA GLY A 49 2.70 -8.55 3.59
C GLY A 49 2.19 -7.35 4.40
N LYS A 50 3.00 -6.80 5.33
CA LYS A 50 2.65 -5.66 6.20
C LYS A 50 3.64 -4.50 6.05
N PHE A 51 3.12 -3.29 6.11
CA PHE A 51 3.88 -2.04 6.03
C PHE A 51 3.55 -1.15 7.23
N LYS A 52 4.51 -0.29 7.60
CA LYS A 52 4.33 0.80 8.57
C LYS A 52 4.68 2.12 7.89
N LEU A 53 4.22 3.23 8.46
CA LEU A 53 4.69 4.54 8.05
C LEU A 53 6.13 4.75 8.54
N SER A 54 6.97 5.31 7.68
CA SER A 54 8.26 5.85 8.12
C SER A 54 7.97 7.04 9.03
N SER A 55 8.54 7.04 10.23
CA SER A 55 8.53 8.22 11.12
C SER A 55 9.44 9.32 10.57
#